data_AF-A0A1M5ZD81-F1
#
_entry.id   AF-A0A1M5ZD81-F1
#
_cell.length_a   1.000
_cell.length_b   1.000
_cell.length_c   1.000
_cell.angle_alpha   90.00
_cell.angle_beta   90.00
_cell.angle_gamma   90.00
#
_symmetry.space_group_name_H-M   'P 1'
#
loop_
_entity.id
_entity.type
_entity.pdbx_description
1 polymer ?
#
loop_
_entity_poly.entity_id
_entity_poly.type
_entity_poly.pdbx_seq_one_letter_code
_entity_poly.pdbx_strand_id
1 'polypeptide(L)'
;MNEKIFRTDTKALVGSVIIGIVMLIMMQVTGRIDAILDPTLLLLNGTCWAFFTGLIVLMYRQPAGIIAGVVEAVVAMATGYSPLGFFFLFANVIGSIVYSLISSRFSMEKLSHHIIAMLGAAVTGNLCVMVGLIYVFHLDWKIALLSSSITAFVGTIVAGILTKSIYGSLQKSALLQ
;
A
#
# COMPACT_ATOMS: atom_id res chain seq x y z
N MET A 1 -20.60 1.41 13.20
CA MET A 1 -20.36 -0.05 13.20
C MET A 1 -18.89 -0.26 13.50
N ASN A 2 -18.53 -0.82 14.67
CA ASN A 2 -17.15 -1.25 14.94
C ASN A 2 -16.92 -2.54 14.15
N GLU A 3 -16.48 -2.43 12.91
CA GLU A 3 -16.12 -3.62 12.15
C GLU A 3 -14.84 -4.22 12.74
N LYS A 4 -14.79 -5.56 12.83
CA LYS A 4 -13.63 -6.25 13.39
C LYS A 4 -12.39 -5.97 12.51
N ILE A 5 -11.33 -5.48 13.15
CA ILE A 5 -10.01 -5.26 12.51
C ILE A 5 -9.40 -6.59 12.04
N PHE A 6 -9.77 -7.70 12.69
CA PHE A 6 -9.29 -9.03 12.36
C PHE A 6 -10.36 -9.87 11.66
N ARG A 7 -9.96 -10.54 10.58
CA ARG A 7 -10.76 -11.46 9.79
C ARG A 7 -9.87 -12.60 9.30
N THR A 8 -10.15 -13.82 9.74
CA THR A 8 -9.31 -15.01 9.53
C THR A 8 -10.04 -16.16 8.84
N ASP A 9 -11.20 -15.93 8.23
CA ASP A 9 -11.87 -16.95 7.43
C ASP A 9 -11.10 -17.28 6.15
N THR A 10 -11.27 -18.50 5.65
CA THR A 10 -10.59 -19.02 4.46
C THR A 10 -10.83 -18.13 3.23
N LYS A 11 -12.04 -17.56 3.07
CA LYS A 11 -12.36 -16.65 1.96
C LYS A 11 -11.48 -15.39 2.03
N ALA A 12 -11.31 -14.81 3.21
CA ALA A 12 -10.42 -13.66 3.40
C ALA A 12 -8.95 -14.00 3.13
N LEU A 13 -8.47 -15.13 3.66
CA LEU A 13 -7.08 -15.55 3.48
C LEU A 13 -6.77 -15.84 2.00
N VAL A 14 -7.58 -16.66 1.33
CA VAL A 14 -7.38 -17.01 -0.09
C VAL A 14 -7.56 -15.79 -0.98
N GLY A 15 -8.58 -14.97 -0.72
CA GLY A 15 -8.81 -13.73 -1.47
C GLY A 15 -7.65 -12.75 -1.35
N SER A 16 -7.05 -12.64 -0.16
CA SER A 16 -5.87 -11.80 0.05
C SER A 16 -4.63 -12.30 -0.68
N VAL A 17 -4.44 -13.61 -0.80
CA VAL A 17 -3.34 -14.18 -1.58
C VAL A 17 -3.51 -13.87 -3.06
N ILE A 18 -4.73 -14.02 -3.61
CA ILE A 18 -5.00 -13.73 -5.03
C ILE A 18 -4.76 -12.25 -5.33
N ILE A 19 -5.35 -11.34 -4.54
CA ILE A 19 -5.13 -9.89 -4.74
C ILE A 19 -3.67 -9.52 -4.44
N GLY A 20 -3.02 -10.19 -3.48
CA GLY A 20 -1.58 -10.07 -3.24
C GLY A 20 -0.75 -10.43 -4.46
N ILE A 21 -1.07 -11.50 -5.18
CA ILE A 21 -0.40 -11.84 -6.45
C ILE A 21 -0.61 -10.77 -7.52
N VAL A 22 -1.82 -10.21 -7.61
CA VAL A 22 -2.07 -9.10 -8.54
C VAL A 22 -1.24 -7.88 -8.14
N MET A 23 -1.20 -7.54 -6.85
CA MET A 23 -0.35 -6.48 -6.32
C MET A 23 1.12 -6.73 -6.68
N LEU A 24 1.65 -7.94 -6.44
CA LEU A 24 3.02 -8.34 -6.80
C LEU A 24 3.33 -8.04 -8.27
N ILE A 25 2.50 -8.55 -9.19
CA ILE A 25 2.69 -8.37 -10.63
C ILE A 25 2.72 -6.87 -10.98
N MET A 26 1.80 -6.09 -10.44
CA MET A 26 1.72 -4.66 -10.68
C MET A 26 2.92 -3.90 -10.10
N MET A 27 3.41 -4.30 -8.92
CA MET A 27 4.60 -3.72 -8.28
C MET A 27 5.87 -4.01 -9.09
N GLN A 28 6.00 -5.21 -9.65
CA GLN A 28 7.11 -5.57 -10.54
C GLN A 28 7.13 -4.74 -11.83
N VAL A 29 5.97 -4.33 -12.34
CA VAL A 29 5.87 -3.50 -13.55
C VAL A 29 6.12 -2.04 -13.20
N THR A 30 5.37 -1.50 -12.25
CA THR A 30 5.47 -0.08 -11.85
C THR A 30 6.84 0.26 -11.27
N GLY A 31 7.45 -0.64 -10.49
CA GLY A 31 8.78 -0.44 -9.92
C GLY A 31 9.88 -0.36 -10.99
N ARG A 32 9.75 -1.11 -12.08
CA ARG A 32 10.69 -1.02 -13.21
C ARG A 32 10.50 0.27 -14.02
N ILE A 33 9.26 0.72 -14.17
CA ILE A 33 8.97 1.99 -14.84
C ILE A 33 9.57 3.14 -14.03
N ASP A 34 9.32 3.17 -12.71
CA ASP A 34 9.90 4.19 -11.83
C ASP A 34 11.43 4.12 -11.85
N ALA A 35 12.04 2.93 -11.84
CA ALA A 35 13.50 2.78 -11.94
C ALA A 35 14.10 3.33 -13.25
N ILE A 36 13.33 3.33 -14.35
CA ILE A 36 13.74 3.92 -15.64
C ILE A 36 13.54 5.44 -15.65
N LEU A 37 12.44 5.92 -15.05
CA LEU A 37 12.09 7.34 -15.04
C LEU A 37 12.91 8.12 -14.01
N ASP A 38 12.79 7.74 -12.74
CA ASP A 38 13.56 8.27 -11.62
C ASP A 38 13.45 7.29 -10.43
N PRO A 39 14.54 6.56 -10.10
CA PRO A 39 14.51 5.55 -9.03
C PRO A 39 14.31 6.16 -7.63
N THR A 40 14.46 7.49 -7.49
CA THR A 40 14.23 8.19 -6.23
C THR A 40 12.78 8.57 -6.04
N LEU A 41 12.01 8.75 -7.14
CA LEU A 41 10.60 9.16 -7.14
C LEU A 41 9.71 7.97 -7.52
N LEU A 42 9.32 7.20 -6.50
CA LEU A 42 8.51 5.98 -6.63
C LEU A 42 7.02 6.28 -6.85
N LEU A 43 6.69 7.13 -7.83
CA LEU A 43 5.34 7.64 -8.03
C LEU A 43 4.35 6.54 -8.41
N LEU A 44 4.68 5.71 -9.41
CA LEU A 44 3.78 4.67 -9.88
C LEU A 44 3.74 3.51 -8.89
N ASN A 45 4.91 3.09 -8.41
CA ASN A 45 5.06 1.98 -7.49
C ASN A 45 4.43 2.30 -6.12
N GLY A 46 4.72 3.49 -5.56
CA GLY A 46 4.13 3.97 -4.32
C GLY A 46 2.62 4.15 -4.40
N THR A 47 2.09 4.63 -5.54
CA THR A 47 0.64 4.73 -5.76
C THR A 47 -0.01 3.35 -5.87
N CYS A 48 0.62 2.43 -6.60
CA CYS A 48 0.14 1.07 -6.77
C CYS A 48 0.08 0.33 -5.42
N TRP A 49 1.17 0.42 -4.65
CA TRP A 49 1.27 -0.09 -3.30
C TRP A 49 0.16 0.44 -2.39
N ALA A 50 -0.03 1.76 -2.35
CA ALA A 50 -1.04 2.40 -1.51
C ALA A 50 -2.45 1.93 -1.88
N PHE A 51 -2.75 1.83 -3.19
CA PHE A 51 -4.04 1.35 -3.69
C PHE A 51 -4.32 -0.09 -3.26
N PHE A 52 -3.40 -1.02 -3.51
CA PHE A 52 -3.60 -2.42 -3.16
C PHE A 52 -3.64 -2.63 -1.64
N THR A 53 -2.81 -1.91 -0.88
CA THR A 53 -2.85 -1.95 0.59
C THR A 53 -4.24 -1.55 1.10
N GLY A 54 -4.78 -0.42 0.64
CA GLY A 54 -6.11 0.03 1.02
C GLY A 54 -7.19 -0.96 0.60
N LEU A 55 -7.13 -1.47 -0.63
CA LEU A 55 -8.09 -2.41 -1.16
C LEU A 55 -8.12 -3.73 -0.36
N ILE A 56 -6.96 -4.34 -0.12
CA ILE A 56 -6.84 -5.60 0.62
C ILE A 56 -7.33 -5.43 2.05
N VAL A 57 -6.96 -4.33 2.72
CA VAL A 57 -7.41 -4.05 4.09
C VAL A 57 -8.93 -3.89 4.15
N LEU A 58 -9.55 -3.17 3.21
CA LEU A 58 -11.00 -2.99 3.22
C LEU A 58 -11.77 -4.27 2.92
N MET A 59 -11.27 -5.09 2.01
CA MET A 59 -11.94 -6.34 1.60
C MET A 59 -11.74 -7.46 2.63
N TYR A 60 -10.51 -7.61 3.12
CA TYR A 60 -10.07 -8.81 3.84
C TYR A 60 -9.52 -8.56 5.25
N ARG A 61 -9.34 -7.28 5.65
CA ARG A 61 -8.89 -6.88 6.99
C ARG A 61 -7.49 -7.41 7.33
N GLN A 62 -7.13 -7.38 8.61
CA GLN A 62 -5.94 -8.06 9.11
C GLN A 62 -6.24 -9.52 9.45
N PRO A 63 -5.29 -10.46 9.27
CA PRO A 63 -3.88 -10.27 8.89
C PRO A 63 -3.61 -10.22 7.37
N ALA A 64 -4.65 -10.30 6.54
CA ALA A 64 -4.52 -10.36 5.08
C ALA A 64 -3.67 -9.23 4.48
N GLY A 65 -3.87 -7.99 4.95
CA GLY A 65 -3.06 -6.84 4.52
C GLY A 65 -1.56 -7.01 4.82
N ILE A 66 -1.22 -7.49 6.01
CA ILE A 66 0.18 -7.78 6.39
C ILE A 66 0.75 -8.91 5.53
N ILE A 67 0.02 -10.01 5.34
CA ILE A 67 0.50 -11.16 4.56
C ILE A 67 0.81 -10.75 3.13
N ALA A 68 -0.14 -10.07 2.45
CA ALA A 68 0.07 -9.65 1.07
C ALA A 68 1.27 -8.71 0.91
N GLY A 69 1.40 -7.72 1.81
CA GLY A 69 2.51 -6.78 1.77
C GLY A 69 3.86 -7.39 2.12
N VAL A 70 3.93 -8.33 3.08
CA VAL A 70 5.18 -9.02 3.41
C VAL A 70 5.61 -9.93 2.27
N VAL A 71 4.68 -10.64 1.63
CA VAL A 71 4.99 -11.45 0.44
C VAL A 71 5.57 -10.56 -0.67
N GLU A 72 5.04 -9.36 -0.85
CA GLU A 72 5.57 -8.37 -1.79
C GLU A 72 7.01 -7.96 -1.49
N ALA A 73 7.30 -7.56 -0.25
CA ALA A 73 8.65 -7.20 0.11
C ALA A 73 9.64 -8.37 -0.02
N VAL A 74 9.23 -9.61 0.30
CA VAL A 74 10.07 -10.81 0.14
C VAL A 74 10.38 -11.07 -1.33
N VAL A 75 9.38 -10.99 -2.21
CA VAL A 75 9.58 -11.13 -3.67
C VAL A 75 10.45 -10.01 -4.21
N ALA A 76 10.31 -8.78 -3.68
CA ALA A 76 11.16 -7.66 -4.06
C ALA A 76 12.64 -7.91 -3.78
N MET A 77 12.94 -8.41 -2.59
CA MET A 77 14.30 -8.80 -2.21
C MET A 77 14.80 -10.00 -3.03
N ALA A 78 13.97 -11.05 -3.19
CA ALA A 78 14.35 -12.27 -3.86
C ALA A 78 14.63 -12.08 -5.37
N THR A 79 13.87 -11.19 -6.03
CA THR A 79 14.05 -10.88 -7.46
C THR A 79 15.00 -9.72 -7.70
N GLY A 80 15.41 -9.00 -6.65
CA GLY A 80 16.28 -7.84 -6.74
C GLY A 80 15.72 -6.68 -7.55
N TYR A 81 14.41 -6.59 -7.78
CA TYR A 81 13.86 -5.52 -8.62
C TYR A 81 13.96 -4.14 -7.96
N SER A 82 14.05 -4.08 -6.62
CA SER A 82 14.23 -2.83 -5.89
C SER A 82 15.29 -2.98 -4.79
N PRO A 83 16.30 -2.10 -4.76
CA PRO A 83 17.26 -2.01 -3.65
C PRO A 83 16.60 -1.69 -2.30
N LEU A 84 15.35 -1.19 -2.32
CA LEU A 84 14.59 -0.82 -1.13
C LEU A 84 13.73 -1.97 -0.58
N GLY A 85 13.80 -3.17 -1.16
CA GLY A 85 12.95 -4.32 -0.79
C GLY A 85 12.92 -4.63 0.71
N PHE A 86 14.05 -4.47 1.42
CA PHE A 86 14.10 -4.64 2.87
C PHE A 86 13.22 -3.61 3.61
N PHE A 87 13.21 -2.35 3.16
CA PHE A 87 12.40 -1.29 3.75
C PHE A 87 10.92 -1.44 3.42
N PHE A 88 10.59 -2.11 2.31
CA PHE A 88 9.21 -2.42 1.96
C PHE A 88 8.56 -3.35 2.99
N LEU A 89 9.30 -4.20 3.70
CA LEU A 89 8.73 -5.02 4.79
C LEU A 89 8.03 -4.13 5.83
N PHE A 90 8.74 -3.09 6.30
CA PHE A 90 8.21 -2.17 7.30
C PHE A 90 7.11 -1.29 6.72
N ALA A 91 7.30 -0.77 5.51
CA ALA A 91 6.30 0.06 4.84
C ALA A 91 4.97 -0.69 4.71
N ASN A 92 5.01 -1.94 4.25
CA ASN A 92 3.85 -2.80 4.08
C ASN A 92 3.13 -3.08 5.41
N VAL A 93 3.87 -3.48 6.45
CA VAL A 93 3.28 -3.79 7.76
C VAL A 93 2.68 -2.54 8.39
N ILE A 94 3.44 -1.46 8.49
CA ILE A 94 3.02 -0.23 9.17
C ILE A 94 1.89 0.43 8.39
N GLY A 95 2.04 0.59 7.07
CA GLY A 95 1.02 1.19 6.22
C GLY A 95 -0.31 0.43 6.28
N SER A 96 -0.26 -0.90 6.26
CA SER A 96 -1.47 -1.74 6.36
C SER A 96 -2.15 -1.63 7.72
N ILE A 97 -1.38 -1.62 8.82
CA ILE A 97 -1.92 -1.43 10.18
C ILE A 97 -2.55 -0.06 10.32
N VAL A 98 -1.85 1.00 9.91
CA VAL A 98 -2.34 2.38 10.02
C VAL A 98 -3.60 2.57 9.18
N TYR A 99 -3.63 2.04 7.95
CA TYR A 99 -4.85 2.05 7.14
C TYR A 99 -6.00 1.37 7.89
N SER A 100 -5.76 0.19 8.46
CA SER A 100 -6.79 -0.59 9.18
C SER A 100 -7.33 0.16 10.40
N LEU A 101 -6.43 0.78 11.17
CA LEU A 101 -6.79 1.56 12.36
C LEU A 101 -7.67 2.75 11.97
N ILE A 102 -7.28 3.50 10.94
CA ILE A 102 -8.05 4.66 10.48
C ILE A 102 -9.37 4.19 9.89
N SER A 103 -9.37 3.25 8.95
CA SER A 103 -10.58 2.77 8.29
C SER A 103 -11.60 2.18 9.27
N SER A 104 -11.15 1.60 10.40
CA SER A 104 -12.05 1.09 11.45
C SER A 104 -12.86 2.20 12.15
N ARG A 105 -12.45 3.46 12.04
CA ARG A 105 -13.11 4.63 12.64
C ARG A 105 -14.01 5.38 11.68
N PHE A 106 -14.04 5.02 10.40
CA PHE A 106 -14.83 5.70 9.37
C PHE A 106 -15.75 4.72 8.64
N SER A 107 -16.85 5.22 8.04
CA SER A 107 -17.76 4.35 7.27
C SER A 107 -17.20 3.88 5.93
N MET A 108 -16.11 4.51 5.45
CA MET A 108 -15.54 4.28 4.11
C MET A 108 -16.53 4.50 2.94
N GLU A 109 -17.66 5.16 3.18
CA GLU A 109 -18.62 5.52 2.12
C GLU A 109 -18.21 6.77 1.36
N LYS A 110 -17.59 7.74 2.04
CA LYS A 110 -17.19 9.04 1.47
C LYS A 110 -15.76 8.99 0.97
N LEU A 111 -15.47 9.73 -0.12
CA LEU A 111 -14.11 9.85 -0.64
C LEU A 111 -13.14 10.40 0.43
N SER A 112 -13.57 11.36 1.25
CA SER A 112 -12.75 11.91 2.33
C SER A 112 -12.25 10.85 3.33
N HIS A 113 -13.06 9.81 3.61
CA HIS A 113 -12.65 8.71 4.49
C HIS A 113 -11.51 7.90 3.86
N HIS A 114 -11.60 7.62 2.55
CA HIS A 114 -10.54 6.94 1.79
C HIS A 114 -9.26 7.77 1.74
N ILE A 115 -9.38 9.08 1.51
CA ILE A 115 -8.22 9.99 1.47
C ILE A 115 -7.53 10.06 2.84
N ILE A 116 -8.28 10.13 3.95
CA ILE A 116 -7.69 10.18 5.30
C ILE A 116 -7.00 8.85 5.65
N ALA A 117 -7.63 7.71 5.36
CA ALA A 117 -7.02 6.40 5.56
C ALA A 117 -5.77 6.23 4.70
N MET A 118 -5.83 6.69 3.45
CA MET A 118 -4.70 6.63 2.53
C MET A 118 -3.57 7.56 2.94
N LEU A 119 -3.87 8.75 3.45
CA LEU A 119 -2.87 9.69 3.98
C LEU A 119 -2.07 9.04 5.10
N GLY A 120 -2.74 8.42 6.07
CA GLY A 120 -2.06 7.74 7.17
C GLY A 120 -1.16 6.61 6.68
N ALA A 121 -1.67 5.76 5.78
CA ALA A 121 -0.90 4.65 5.22
C ALA A 121 0.28 5.14 4.36
N ALA A 122 0.04 6.09 3.45
CA ALA A 122 1.04 6.61 2.53
C ALA A 122 2.15 7.36 3.27
N VAL A 123 1.82 8.19 4.25
CA VAL A 123 2.83 8.90 5.05
C VAL A 123 3.67 7.91 5.85
N THR A 124 3.04 7.02 6.60
CA THR A 124 3.79 6.09 7.47
C THR A 124 4.61 5.07 6.68
N GLY A 125 4.08 4.58 5.55
CA GLY A 125 4.82 3.72 4.62
C GLY A 125 5.98 4.44 3.96
N ASN A 126 5.77 5.65 3.43
CA ASN A 126 6.84 6.41 2.78
C ASN A 126 7.92 6.90 3.76
N LEU A 127 7.60 7.09 5.04
CA LEU A 127 8.64 7.33 6.05
C LEU A 127 9.58 6.12 6.20
N CYS A 128 9.08 4.90 6.08
CA CYS A 128 9.93 3.70 6.07
C CYS A 128 10.81 3.66 4.82
N VAL A 129 10.25 4.03 3.66
CA VAL A 129 10.98 4.11 2.39
C VAL A 129 12.02 5.23 2.41
N MET A 130 11.73 6.37 3.06
CA MET A 130 12.66 7.49 3.24
C MET A 130 13.96 7.04 3.91
N VAL A 131 13.85 6.19 4.94
CA VAL A 131 15.01 5.60 5.61
C VAL A 131 15.83 4.78 4.60
N GLY A 132 15.17 4.00 3.75
CA GLY A 132 15.84 3.27 2.67
C GLY A 132 16.52 4.17 1.65
N LEU A 133 15.89 5.28 1.24
CA LEU A 133 16.49 6.27 0.34
C LEU A 133 17.78 6.88 0.92
N ILE A 134 17.83 7.12 2.23
CA ILE A 134 19.02 7.65 2.90
C ILE A 134 20.13 6.59 2.99
N TYR A 135 19.82 5.37 3.40
CA TYR A 135 20.85 4.36 3.67
C TYR A 135 21.30 3.57 2.44
N VAL A 136 20.42 3.35 1.46
CA VAL A 136 20.70 2.54 0.26
C VAL A 136 21.16 3.41 -0.90
N PHE A 137 20.51 4.55 -1.12
CA PHE A 137 20.85 5.47 -2.22
C PHE A 137 21.73 6.64 -1.77
N HIS A 138 22.08 6.72 -0.48
CA HIS A 138 22.92 7.79 0.08
C HIS A 138 22.40 9.20 -0.22
N LEU A 139 21.08 9.36 -0.32
CA LEU A 139 20.45 10.65 -0.54
C LEU A 139 20.56 11.54 0.70
N ASP A 140 20.77 12.84 0.49
CA ASP A 140 20.63 13.83 1.56
C ASP A 140 19.22 13.75 2.16
N TRP A 141 19.11 13.84 3.48
CA TRP A 141 17.85 13.64 4.19
C TRP A 141 16.75 14.61 3.73
N LYS A 142 17.10 15.81 3.26
CA LYS A 142 16.13 16.78 2.74
C LYS A 142 15.55 16.32 1.40
N ILE A 143 16.39 15.74 0.55
CA ILE A 143 15.97 15.21 -0.76
C ILE A 143 15.14 13.94 -0.55
N ALA A 144 15.57 13.05 0.34
CA ALA A 144 14.82 11.84 0.68
C ALA A 144 13.43 12.19 1.25
N LEU A 145 13.37 13.19 2.15
CA LEU A 145 12.11 13.69 2.70
C LEU A 145 11.21 14.30 1.62
N LEU A 146 11.77 15.12 0.73
CA LEU A 146 11.02 15.72 -0.37
C LEU A 146 10.44 14.64 -1.29
N SER A 147 11.27 13.68 -1.73
CA SER A 147 10.80 12.60 -2.60
C SER A 147 9.71 11.75 -1.93
N SER A 148 9.93 11.36 -0.67
CA SER A 148 8.96 10.58 0.10
C SER A 148 7.66 11.34 0.30
N SER A 149 7.73 12.66 0.47
CA SER A 149 6.56 13.54 0.62
C SER A 149 5.77 13.66 -0.69
N ILE A 150 6.45 13.82 -1.83
CA ILE A 150 5.81 13.85 -3.15
C ILE A 150 5.13 12.50 -3.43
N THR A 151 5.85 11.40 -3.19
CA THR A 151 5.33 10.05 -3.37
C THR A 151 4.12 9.80 -2.48
N ALA A 152 4.19 10.18 -1.20
CA ALA A 152 3.07 10.06 -0.28
C ALA A 152 1.87 10.92 -0.72
N PHE A 153 2.11 12.14 -1.20
CA PHE A 153 1.05 13.03 -1.66
C PHE A 153 0.33 12.48 -2.89
N VAL A 154 1.08 12.11 -3.94
CA VAL A 154 0.52 11.53 -5.16
C VAL A 154 -0.19 10.22 -4.85
N GLY A 155 0.44 9.33 -4.07
CA GLY A 155 -0.15 8.07 -3.64
C GLY A 155 -1.43 8.28 -2.85
N THR A 156 -1.48 9.26 -1.95
CA THR A 156 -2.70 9.57 -1.17
C THR A 156 -3.87 9.94 -2.06
N ILE A 157 -3.66 10.89 -2.99
CA ILE A 157 -4.73 11.41 -3.83
C ILE A 157 -5.19 10.36 -4.84
N VAL A 158 -4.25 9.80 -5.61
CA VAL A 158 -4.59 8.88 -6.70
C VAL A 158 -5.11 7.56 -6.14
N ALA A 159 -4.41 6.96 -5.18
CA ALA A 159 -4.84 5.70 -4.60
C ALA A 159 -6.14 5.86 -3.79
N GLY A 160 -6.36 6.99 -3.11
CA GLY A 160 -7.61 7.25 -2.40
C GLY A 160 -8.83 7.30 -3.32
N ILE A 161 -8.70 7.95 -4.49
CA ILE A 161 -9.75 7.98 -5.52
C ILE A 161 -9.97 6.57 -6.10
N LEU A 162 -8.90 5.88 -6.49
CA LEU A 162 -8.99 4.53 -7.06
C LEU A 162 -9.62 3.54 -6.08
N THR A 163 -9.18 3.55 -4.81
CA THR A 163 -9.70 2.67 -3.78
C THR A 163 -11.19 2.93 -3.56
N LYS A 164 -11.62 4.18 -3.49
CA LYS A 164 -13.05 4.50 -3.34
C LYS A 164 -13.89 3.98 -4.51
N SER A 165 -13.42 4.17 -5.74
CA SER A 165 -14.12 3.76 -6.96
C SER A 165 -14.23 2.23 -7.09
N ILE A 166 -13.10 1.54 -6.93
CA ILE A 166 -13.02 0.09 -7.08
C ILE A 166 -13.71 -0.62 -5.91
N TYR A 167 -13.46 -0.21 -4.66
CA TYR A 167 -14.13 -0.81 -3.51
C TYR A 167 -15.65 -0.65 -3.58
N GLY A 168 -16.14 0.54 -3.95
CA GLY A 168 -17.57 0.77 -4.14
C GLY A 168 -18.17 -0.09 -5.26
N SER A 169 -17.42 -0.35 -6.32
CA SER A 169 -17.84 -1.24 -7.41
C SER A 169 -17.90 -2.70 -6.94
N LEU A 170 -16.88 -3.16 -6.22
CA LEU A 170 -16.83 -4.52 -5.66
C LEU A 170 -17.93 -4.81 -4.64
N GLN A 171 -18.31 -3.80 -3.83
CA GLN A 171 -19.46 -3.91 -2.93
C GLN A 171 -20.77 -4.14 -3.69
N LYS A 172 -20.95 -3.47 -4.83
CA LYS A 172 -22.14 -3.63 -5.69
C LYS A 172 -22.18 -4.98 -6.41
N SER A 173 -21.01 -5.57 -6.70
CA SER A 173 -20.88 -6.84 -7.40
C SER A 173 -21.17 -8.09 -6.55
N ALA A 174 -21.64 -7.95 -5.30
CA ALA A 174 -21.87 -9.03 -4.33
C ALA A 174 -20.65 -9.90 -3.96
N LEU A 175 -19.46 -9.60 -4.48
CA LEU A 175 -18.21 -10.32 -4.16
C LEU A 175 -17.81 -10.19 -2.68
N LEU A 176 -18.27 -9.12 -2.01
CA LEU A 176 -17.93 -8.77 -0.63
C LEU A 176 -19.00 -9.13 0.41
N GLN A 177 -20.06 -9.86 0.03
CA GLN A 177 -21.01 -10.45 0.99
C GLN A 177 -20.34 -11.54 1.84
#